data_AF-A0A962W021-F1
#
_entry.id   AF-A0A962W021-F1
#
_cell.length_a   1.000
_cell.length_b   1.000
_cell.length_c   1.000
_cell.angle_alpha   90.00
_cell.angle_beta   90.00
_cell.angle_gamma   90.00
#
_symmetry.space_group_name_H-M   'P 1'
#
loop_
_entity.id
_entity.type
_entity.pdbx_description
1 polymer ?
#
loop_
_entity_poly.entity_id
_entity_poly.type
_entity_poly.pdbx_seq_one_letter_code
_entity_poly.pdbx_strand_id
1 'polypeptide(L)'
;IMLVALALLDDVPIMTIAYDRTEPDSLPVRWNRERTFAVSIALGALAVAQSFGLLVLGMDVLHLDAAHLQTMMFLQLLVGGHLLLLLTRTKKAFWAQPHPSWQLLGAVVGTQIFAVLMCGFGWLVPVLPWDLIGWVWVYNLVWMVVQDGVKLVVYRVIDHRFQHRQVFATHAGAFLEHANVSVQPATE
;
A
#
# COMPACT_ATOMS: atom_id res chain seq x y z
N ILE A 1 9.35 0.55 -23.37
CA ILE A 1 9.30 1.99 -23.03
C ILE A 1 8.36 2.25 -21.85
N MET A 2 7.12 1.76 -21.88
CA MET A 2 6.13 2.02 -20.82
C MET A 2 6.55 1.58 -19.42
N LEU A 3 7.18 0.39 -19.27
CA LEU A 3 7.72 -0.05 -17.98
C LEU A 3 8.85 0.86 -17.47
N VAL A 4 9.67 1.40 -18.38
CA VAL A 4 10.75 2.34 -18.03
C VAL A 4 10.16 3.67 -17.59
N ALA A 5 9.14 4.17 -18.30
CA ALA A 5 8.41 5.36 -17.90
C ALA A 5 7.74 5.17 -16.53
N LEU A 6 7.11 4.01 -16.30
CA LEU A 6 6.48 3.69 -15.02
C LEU A 6 7.49 3.75 -13.87
N ALA A 7 8.62 3.04 -14.01
CA ALA A 7 9.69 3.07 -13.01
C ALA A 7 10.22 4.49 -12.75
N LEU A 8 10.42 5.29 -13.81
CA LEU A 8 10.91 6.65 -13.69
C LEU A 8 9.92 7.59 -12.98
N LEU A 9 8.62 7.44 -13.26
CA LEU A 9 7.58 8.26 -12.64
C LEU A 9 7.38 7.88 -11.16
N ASP A 10 7.51 6.61 -10.82
CA ASP A 10 7.38 6.09 -9.45
C ASP A 10 8.55 6.54 -8.53
N ASP A 11 9.74 6.77 -9.09
CA ASP A 11 10.91 7.21 -8.32
C ASP A 11 10.69 8.57 -7.63
N VAL A 12 9.94 9.48 -8.24
CA VAL A 12 9.72 10.84 -7.71
C VAL A 12 8.97 10.79 -6.37
N PRO A 13 7.78 10.16 -6.26
CA PRO A 13 7.14 9.95 -4.97
C PRO A 13 8.01 9.19 -3.97
N ILE A 14 8.72 8.15 -4.40
CA ILE A 14 9.57 7.34 -3.51
C ILE A 14 10.63 8.22 -2.83
N MET A 15 11.29 9.12 -3.56
CA MET A 15 12.24 10.06 -2.97
C MET A 15 11.57 11.01 -1.96
N THR A 16 10.33 11.42 -2.20
CA THR A 16 9.60 12.30 -1.27
C THR A 16 9.16 11.63 0.03
N ILE A 17 9.14 10.29 0.10
CA ILE A 17 8.87 9.55 1.35
C ILE A 17 9.91 9.94 2.43
N ALA A 18 11.15 10.25 2.05
CA ALA A 18 12.17 10.67 2.99
C ALA A 18 11.85 12.00 3.71
N TYR A 19 10.98 12.81 3.13
CA TYR A 19 10.53 14.10 3.70
C TYR A 19 9.15 14.02 4.34
N ASP A 20 8.58 12.82 4.42
CA ASP A 20 7.23 12.62 4.87
C ASP A 20 7.12 12.60 6.41
N ARG A 21 6.14 13.34 6.96
CA ARG A 21 5.98 13.51 8.41
C ARG A 21 5.16 12.38 9.02
N THR A 22 5.83 11.38 9.59
CA THR A 22 5.17 10.33 10.36
C THR A 22 5.15 10.68 11.85
N GLU A 23 4.07 10.32 12.56
CA GLU A 23 4.00 10.50 14.01
C GLU A 23 5.07 9.62 14.70
N PRO A 24 5.98 10.20 15.50
CA PRO A 24 6.90 9.42 16.31
C PRO A 24 6.11 8.60 17.33
N ASP A 25 6.31 7.28 17.35
CA ASP A 25 5.74 6.44 18.41
C ASP A 25 6.45 6.79 19.74
N SER A 26 5.67 6.96 20.80
CA SER A 26 6.16 7.40 22.13
C SER A 26 6.97 6.33 22.87
N LEU A 27 7.01 5.10 22.35
CA LEU A 27 7.72 3.95 22.90
C LEU A 27 8.57 3.30 21.81
N PRO A 28 9.71 2.68 22.14
CA PRO A 28 10.55 1.99 21.17
C PRO A 28 9.78 0.84 20.50
N VAL A 29 9.42 1.05 19.23
CA VAL A 29 8.67 0.05 18.44
C VAL A 29 9.62 -1.05 18.00
N ARG A 30 9.38 -2.27 18.46
CA ARG A 30 10.05 -3.45 17.90
C ARG A 30 9.47 -3.73 16.52
N TRP A 31 10.31 -3.76 15.50
CA TRP A 31 9.90 -4.10 14.13
C TRP A 31 9.29 -5.51 14.11
N ASN A 32 7.98 -5.59 13.88
CA ASN A 32 7.27 -6.86 13.77
C ASN A 32 7.27 -7.31 12.30
N ARG A 33 8.29 -8.12 11.93
CA ARG A 33 8.48 -8.63 10.56
C ARG A 33 7.26 -9.40 10.05
N GLU A 34 6.65 -10.23 10.91
CA GLU A 34 5.50 -11.05 10.56
C GLU A 34 4.27 -10.20 10.18
N ARG A 35 4.01 -9.14 10.97
CA ARG A 35 2.90 -8.21 10.69
C ARG A 35 3.11 -7.49 9.36
N THR A 36 4.28 -6.88 9.16
CA THR A 36 4.56 -6.12 7.93
C THR A 36 4.49 -7.04 6.71
N PHE A 37 5.08 -8.23 6.80
CA PHE A 37 5.07 -9.21 5.70
C PHE A 37 3.66 -9.67 5.33
N ALA A 38 2.81 -9.99 6.32
CA ALA A 38 1.44 -10.42 6.06
C ALA A 38 0.59 -9.32 5.40
N VAL A 39 0.74 -8.07 5.84
CA VAL A 39 0.03 -6.93 5.23
C VAL A 39 0.52 -6.68 3.81
N SER A 40 1.83 -6.74 3.56
CA SER A 40 2.41 -6.59 2.22
C SER A 40 1.89 -7.66 1.25
N ILE A 41 1.81 -8.92 1.68
CA ILE A 41 1.25 -10.00 0.85
C ILE A 41 -0.22 -9.75 0.55
N ALA A 42 -1.02 -9.40 1.56
CA ALA A 42 -2.46 -9.18 1.37
C ALA A 42 -2.72 -8.02 0.40
N LEU A 43 -2.05 -6.89 0.58
CA LEU A 43 -2.18 -5.74 -0.31
C LEU A 43 -1.62 -6.01 -1.71
N GLY A 44 -0.49 -6.72 -1.81
CA GLY A 44 0.08 -7.13 -3.10
C GLY A 44 -0.85 -8.06 -3.88
N ALA A 45 -1.48 -9.04 -3.21
CA ALA A 45 -2.46 -9.92 -3.83
C ALA A 45 -3.70 -9.15 -4.33
N LEU A 46 -4.17 -8.15 -3.57
CA LEU A 46 -5.25 -7.27 -4.02
C LEU A 46 -4.84 -6.41 -5.21
N ALA A 47 -3.62 -5.87 -5.22
CA ALA A 47 -3.11 -5.09 -6.35
C ALA A 47 -3.02 -5.95 -7.62
N VAL A 48 -2.60 -7.21 -7.50
CA VAL A 48 -2.62 -8.17 -8.62
C VAL A 48 -4.06 -8.42 -9.08
N ALA A 49 -4.98 -8.71 -8.16
CA ALA A 49 -6.39 -8.92 -8.50
C ALA A 49 -7.03 -7.70 -9.17
N GLN A 50 -6.69 -6.50 -8.70
CA GLN A 50 -7.08 -5.23 -9.32
C GLN A 50 -6.57 -5.13 -10.76
N SER A 51 -5.29 -5.42 -11.02
CA SER A 51 -4.72 -5.33 -12.37
C SER A 51 -5.35 -6.35 -13.32
N PHE A 52 -5.53 -7.61 -12.88
CA PHE A 52 -6.22 -8.62 -13.68
C PHE A 52 -7.69 -8.27 -13.91
N GLY A 53 -8.38 -7.71 -12.91
CA GLY A 53 -9.76 -7.24 -13.06
C GLY A 53 -9.90 -6.18 -14.15
N LEU A 54 -8.98 -5.22 -14.21
CA LEU A 54 -9.00 -4.20 -15.26
C LEU A 54 -8.65 -4.78 -16.63
N LEU A 55 -7.69 -5.70 -16.68
CA LEU A 55 -7.29 -6.39 -17.91
C LEU A 55 -8.49 -7.12 -18.54
N VAL A 56 -9.21 -7.90 -17.74
CA VAL A 56 -10.42 -8.63 -18.18
C VAL A 56 -11.50 -7.66 -18.64
N LEU A 57 -11.74 -6.56 -17.91
CA LEU A 57 -12.69 -5.52 -18.34
C LEU A 57 -12.27 -4.87 -19.67
N GLY A 58 -10.98 -4.61 -19.87
CA GLY A 58 -10.45 -4.04 -21.10
C GLY A 58 -10.59 -4.98 -22.31
N MET A 59 -10.38 -6.27 -22.10
CA MET A 59 -10.48 -7.30 -23.15
C MET A 59 -11.92 -7.69 -23.46
N ASP A 60 -12.70 -8.08 -22.45
CA ASP A 60 -13.98 -8.77 -22.64
C ASP A 60 -15.18 -7.82 -22.68
N VAL A 61 -15.08 -6.66 -22.03
CA VAL A 61 -16.18 -5.68 -21.98
C VAL A 61 -15.93 -4.56 -22.99
N LEU A 62 -14.76 -3.95 -22.94
CA LEU A 62 -14.42 -2.79 -23.76
C LEU A 62 -13.85 -3.16 -25.13
N HIS A 63 -13.50 -4.44 -25.37
CA HIS A 63 -12.97 -4.96 -26.64
C HIS A 63 -11.83 -4.10 -27.21
N LEU A 64 -10.93 -3.65 -26.34
CA LEU A 64 -9.86 -2.73 -26.71
C LEU A 64 -8.77 -3.44 -27.52
N ASP A 65 -8.20 -2.72 -28.49
CA ASP A 65 -6.99 -3.16 -29.18
C ASP A 65 -5.81 -3.24 -28.19
N ALA A 66 -4.84 -4.11 -28.49
CA ALA A 66 -3.67 -4.38 -27.66
C ALA A 66 -2.90 -3.12 -27.29
N ALA A 67 -2.80 -2.15 -28.21
CA ALA A 67 -2.12 -0.87 -27.96
C ALA A 67 -2.85 -0.03 -26.89
N HIS A 68 -4.18 0.08 -26.97
CA HIS A 68 -4.99 0.83 -26.01
C HIS A 68 -5.03 0.11 -24.66
N LEU A 69 -5.13 -1.22 -24.67
CA LEU A 69 -5.08 -2.04 -23.46
C LEU A 69 -3.73 -1.87 -22.74
N GLN A 70 -2.62 -1.81 -23.48
CA GLN A 70 -1.30 -1.58 -22.90
C GLN A 70 -1.20 -0.20 -22.24
N THR A 71 -1.70 0.86 -22.87
CA THR A 71 -1.77 2.22 -22.27
C THR A 71 -2.68 2.25 -21.05
N MET A 72 -3.82 1.59 -21.12
CA MET A 72 -4.76 1.48 -20.00
C MET A 72 -4.13 0.78 -18.79
N MET A 73 -3.43 -0.33 -19.01
CA MET A 73 -2.70 -1.05 -17.96
C MET A 73 -1.53 -0.24 -17.40
N PHE A 74 -0.77 0.45 -18.26
CA PHE A 74 0.27 1.37 -17.81
C PHE A 74 -0.27 2.44 -16.87
N LEU A 75 -1.36 3.12 -17.26
CA LEU A 75 -1.98 4.16 -16.45
C LEU A 75 -2.52 3.58 -15.13
N GLN A 76 -3.15 2.41 -15.16
CA GLN A 76 -3.65 1.76 -13.95
C GLN A 76 -2.53 1.38 -12.98
N LEU A 77 -1.43 0.80 -13.46
CA LEU A 77 -0.33 0.42 -12.59
C LEU A 77 0.30 1.64 -11.93
N LEU A 78 0.44 2.75 -12.67
CA LEU A 78 0.98 4.00 -12.15
C LEU A 78 0.04 4.65 -11.14
N VAL A 79 -1.24 4.85 -11.49
CA VAL A 79 -2.26 5.44 -10.60
C VAL A 79 -2.44 4.57 -9.35
N GLY A 80 -2.64 3.26 -9.55
CA GLY A 80 -2.84 2.30 -8.48
C GLY A 80 -1.63 2.21 -7.54
N GLY A 81 -0.41 2.25 -8.08
CA GLY A 81 0.82 2.28 -7.28
C GLY A 81 0.90 3.50 -6.37
N HIS A 82 0.63 4.70 -6.89
CA HIS A 82 0.66 5.92 -6.08
C HIS A 82 -0.47 5.97 -5.04
N LEU A 83 -1.67 5.49 -5.37
CA LEU A 83 -2.77 5.40 -4.39
C LEU A 83 -2.43 4.39 -3.28
N LEU A 84 -1.84 3.25 -3.63
CA LEU A 84 -1.40 2.25 -2.66
C LEU A 84 -0.25 2.78 -1.77
N LEU A 85 0.64 3.60 -2.32
CA LEU A 85 1.68 4.31 -1.55
C LEU A 85 1.03 5.20 -0.49
N LEU A 86 0.05 6.03 -0.88
CA LEU A 86 -0.68 6.88 0.07
C LEU A 86 -1.41 6.04 1.14
N LEU A 87 -1.92 4.87 0.74
CA LEU A 87 -2.65 3.96 1.63
C LEU A 87 -1.75 3.27 2.66
N THR A 88 -0.53 2.92 2.27
CA THR A 88 0.44 2.18 3.09
C THR A 88 1.27 3.08 4.00
N ARG A 89 1.27 4.39 3.74
CA ARG A 89 1.91 5.42 4.58
C ARG A 89 1.49 5.33 6.05
N THR A 90 0.21 5.08 6.32
CA THR A 90 -0.34 5.05 7.69
C THR A 90 -0.95 3.70 8.03
N LYS A 91 -0.73 3.24 9.27
CA LYS A 91 -1.37 2.02 9.82
C LYS A 91 -2.88 2.18 10.06
N LYS A 92 -3.36 3.43 10.10
CA LYS A 92 -4.78 3.79 10.29
C LYS A 92 -5.48 3.89 8.93
N ALA A 93 -6.80 4.12 8.95
CA ALA A 93 -7.60 4.34 7.74
C ALA A 93 -7.00 5.50 6.92
N PHE A 94 -7.19 5.51 5.60
CA PHE A 94 -6.58 6.52 4.73
C PHE A 94 -6.93 7.97 5.13
N TRP A 95 -8.10 8.19 5.77
CA TRP A 95 -8.59 9.51 6.21
C TRP A 95 -8.28 9.80 7.68
N ALA A 96 -7.65 8.87 8.39
CA ALA A 96 -7.25 9.10 9.77
C ALA A 96 -5.92 9.86 9.81
N GLN A 97 -5.79 10.77 10.78
CA GLN A 97 -4.52 11.47 11.01
C GLN A 97 -3.38 10.48 11.26
N PRO A 98 -2.15 10.75 10.77
CA PRO A 98 -1.65 12.02 10.20
C PRO A 98 -1.87 12.19 8.68
N HIS A 99 -2.18 13.41 8.25
CA HIS A 99 -2.34 13.74 6.82
C HIS A 99 -0.99 13.69 6.08
N PRO A 100 -0.98 13.36 4.78
CA PRO A 100 0.24 13.34 3.98
C PRO A 100 0.90 14.73 3.93
N SER A 101 2.24 14.76 3.87
CA SER A 101 2.98 16.00 3.68
C SER A 101 2.63 16.62 2.32
N TRP A 102 2.67 17.95 2.25
CA TRP A 102 2.38 18.66 1.00
C TRP A 102 3.38 18.30 -0.11
N GLN A 103 4.62 17.93 0.25
CA GLN A 103 5.63 17.47 -0.70
C GLN A 103 5.26 16.12 -1.33
N LEU A 104 4.82 15.15 -0.52
CA LEU A 104 4.41 13.83 -1.02
C LEU A 104 3.16 13.95 -1.91
N LEU A 105 2.16 14.73 -1.47
CA LEU A 105 0.96 14.98 -2.27
C LEU A 105 1.31 15.70 -3.58
N GLY A 106 2.16 16.72 -3.54
CA GLY A 106 2.58 17.44 -4.75
C GLY A 106 3.32 16.54 -5.74
N ALA A 107 4.20 15.65 -5.26
CA ALA A 107 4.90 14.69 -6.10
C ALA A 107 3.94 13.68 -6.74
N VAL A 108 3.03 13.10 -5.96
CA VAL A 108 2.02 12.16 -6.47
C VAL A 108 1.10 12.87 -7.48
N VAL A 109 0.50 14.02 -7.13
CA VAL A 109 -0.42 14.72 -8.02
C VAL A 109 0.30 15.20 -9.29
N GLY A 110 1.52 15.73 -9.17
CA GLY A 110 2.30 16.21 -10.31
C GLY A 110 2.65 15.11 -11.31
N THR A 111 3.14 13.96 -10.82
CA THR A 111 3.43 12.79 -11.66
C THR A 111 2.18 12.20 -12.29
N GLN A 112 1.05 12.21 -11.58
CA GLN A 112 -0.24 11.72 -12.07
C GLN A 112 -0.81 12.61 -13.18
N ILE A 113 -0.75 13.94 -13.01
CA ILE A 113 -1.11 14.89 -14.08
C ILE A 113 -0.23 14.64 -15.30
N PHE A 114 1.09 14.53 -15.10
CA PHE A 114 2.02 14.25 -16.20
C PHE A 114 1.68 12.96 -16.94
N ALA A 115 1.37 11.87 -16.22
CA ALA A 115 0.99 10.59 -16.81
C ALA A 115 -0.32 10.66 -17.60
N VAL A 116 -1.33 11.36 -17.08
CA VAL A 116 -2.61 11.57 -17.76
C VAL A 116 -2.41 12.35 -19.06
N LEU A 117 -1.63 13.43 -19.03
CA LEU A 117 -1.30 14.20 -20.24
C LEU A 117 -0.50 13.35 -21.24
N MET A 118 0.45 12.56 -20.76
CA MET A 118 1.25 11.66 -21.59
C MET A 118 0.36 10.64 -22.33
N CYS A 119 -0.61 10.02 -21.63
CA CYS A 119 -1.55 9.08 -22.23
C CYS A 119 -2.59 9.76 -23.14
N GLY A 120 -3.08 10.93 -22.76
CA GLY A 120 -4.11 11.67 -23.52
C GLY A 120 -3.58 12.30 -24.81
N PHE A 121 -2.33 12.75 -24.83
CA PHE A 121 -1.68 13.29 -26.03
C PHE A 121 -0.92 12.25 -26.85
N GLY A 122 -0.74 11.03 -26.34
CA GLY A 122 -0.01 9.96 -27.02
C GLY A 122 1.50 10.19 -27.07
N TRP A 123 2.06 10.86 -26.07
CA TRP A 123 3.50 11.08 -25.98
C TRP A 123 4.16 9.83 -25.39
N LEU A 124 5.10 9.19 -26.09
CA LEU A 124 5.76 7.90 -25.73
C LEU A 124 4.86 6.66 -25.65
N VAL A 125 3.53 6.82 -25.59
CA VAL A 125 2.54 5.74 -25.48
C VAL A 125 1.40 5.94 -26.47
N PRO A 126 0.72 4.88 -26.94
CA PRO A 126 -0.48 5.02 -27.78
C PRO A 126 -1.54 5.90 -27.10
N VAL A 127 -2.19 6.78 -27.88
CA VAL A 127 -3.23 7.70 -27.40
C VAL A 127 -4.36 6.89 -26.77
N LEU A 128 -4.75 7.25 -25.56
CA LEU A 128 -5.92 6.69 -24.89
C LEU A 128 -7.03 7.75 -24.86
N PRO A 129 -8.26 7.41 -25.32
CA PRO A 129 -9.42 8.29 -25.18
C PRO A 129 -9.60 8.80 -23.74
N TRP A 130 -9.93 10.08 -23.60
CA TRP A 130 -10.13 10.72 -22.30
C TRP A 130 -11.21 10.04 -21.46
N ASP A 131 -12.23 9.47 -22.10
CA ASP A 131 -13.28 8.70 -21.41
C ASP A 131 -12.69 7.47 -20.70
N LEU A 132 -11.78 6.75 -21.36
CA LEU A 132 -11.11 5.58 -20.77
C LEU A 132 -10.15 5.98 -19.64
N ILE A 133 -9.46 7.11 -19.77
CA ILE A 133 -8.65 7.68 -18.69
C ILE A 133 -9.52 7.92 -17.45
N GLY A 134 -10.69 8.55 -17.62
CA GLY A 134 -11.64 8.76 -16.54
C GLY A 134 -12.11 7.46 -15.89
N TRP A 135 -12.42 6.44 -16.69
CA TRP A 135 -12.80 5.11 -16.20
C TRP A 135 -11.70 4.44 -15.39
N VAL A 136 -10.43 4.52 -15.84
CA VAL A 136 -9.28 3.99 -15.10
C VAL A 136 -9.16 4.68 -13.74
N TRP A 137 -9.35 5.99 -13.68
CA TRP A 137 -9.33 6.73 -12.41
C TRP A 137 -10.43 6.29 -11.45
N VAL A 138 -11.67 6.22 -11.92
CA VAL A 138 -12.81 5.76 -11.10
C VAL A 138 -12.55 4.35 -10.58
N TYR A 139 -12.09 3.45 -11.45
CA TYR A 139 -11.75 2.07 -11.07
C TYR A 139 -10.69 2.02 -9.96
N ASN A 140 -9.60 2.79 -10.10
CA ASN A 140 -8.54 2.87 -9.10
C ASN A 140 -9.02 3.45 -7.77
N LEU A 141 -9.88 4.47 -7.80
CA LEU A 141 -10.47 5.06 -6.58
C LEU A 141 -11.39 4.08 -5.85
N VAL A 142 -12.19 3.30 -6.58
CA VAL A 142 -13.01 2.24 -5.97
C VAL A 142 -12.12 1.19 -5.32
N TRP A 143 -11.07 0.74 -6.01
CA TRP A 143 -10.13 -0.22 -5.47
C TRP A 143 -9.33 0.30 -4.27
N MET A 144 -9.01 1.58 -4.22
CA MET A 144 -8.39 2.22 -3.06
C MET A 144 -9.23 2.03 -1.80
N VAL A 145 -10.55 2.19 -1.89
CA VAL A 145 -11.47 1.98 -0.75
C VAL A 145 -11.49 0.51 -0.33
N VAL A 146 -11.53 -0.41 -1.30
CA VAL A 146 -11.48 -1.86 -1.03
C VAL A 146 -10.17 -2.24 -0.34
N GLN A 147 -9.03 -1.75 -0.84
CA GLN A 147 -7.72 -2.01 -0.27
C GLN A 147 -7.59 -1.45 1.15
N ASP A 148 -8.14 -0.27 1.45
CA ASP A 148 -8.15 0.26 2.82
C ASP A 148 -8.96 -0.61 3.77
N GLY A 149 -10.14 -1.05 3.33
CA GLY A 149 -11.00 -1.95 4.10
C GLY A 149 -10.25 -3.23 4.46
N VAL A 150 -9.63 -3.89 3.48
CA VAL A 150 -8.87 -5.12 3.73
C VAL A 150 -7.65 -4.86 4.61
N LYS A 151 -6.92 -3.76 4.39
CA LYS A 151 -5.78 -3.34 5.23
C LYS A 151 -6.18 -3.28 6.71
N LEU A 152 -7.30 -2.62 7.01
CA LEU A 152 -7.81 -2.48 8.38
C LEU A 152 -8.22 -3.82 9.00
N VAL A 153 -8.88 -4.69 8.22
CA VAL A 153 -9.26 -6.03 8.68
C VAL A 153 -8.03 -6.87 8.99
N VAL A 154 -7.04 -6.89 8.08
CA VAL A 154 -5.78 -7.62 8.27
C VAL A 154 -5.04 -7.12 9.51
N TYR A 155 -4.94 -5.80 9.70
CA TYR A 155 -4.35 -5.24 10.90
C TYR A 155 -5.08 -5.65 12.18
N ARG A 156 -6.42 -5.61 12.19
CA ARG A 156 -7.23 -5.99 13.36
C ARG A 156 -7.05 -7.47 13.71
N VAL A 157 -7.08 -8.36 12.72
CA VAL A 157 -6.89 -9.81 12.93
C VAL A 157 -5.50 -10.12 13.47
N ILE A 158 -4.48 -9.46 12.94
CA ILE A 158 -3.09 -9.65 13.37
C ILE A 158 -2.88 -9.10 14.78
N ASP A 159 -3.35 -7.89 15.08
CA ASP A 159 -3.17 -7.26 16.39
C ASP A 159 -3.88 -8.07 17.50
N HIS A 160 -5.05 -8.66 17.23
CA HIS A 160 -5.71 -9.60 18.16
C HIS A 160 -4.86 -10.86 18.46
N ARG A 161 -4.19 -11.43 17.47
CA ARG A 161 -3.34 -12.63 17.67
C ARG A 161 -2.07 -12.32 18.46
N PHE A 162 -1.48 -11.14 18.28
CA PHE A 162 -0.26 -10.75 18.98
C PHE A 162 -0.50 -10.40 20.44
N GLN A 163 -1.62 -9.73 20.77
CA GLN A 163 -1.96 -9.44 22.16
C GLN A 163 -2.07 -10.73 23.00
N HIS A 164 -2.68 -11.78 22.46
CA HIS A 164 -2.79 -13.06 23.16
C HIS A 164 -1.44 -13.74 23.42
N ARG A 165 -0.50 -13.67 22.47
CA ARG A 165 0.84 -14.27 22.63
C ARG A 165 1.71 -13.51 23.63
N GLN A 166 1.66 -12.18 23.64
CA GLN A 166 2.43 -11.38 24.59
C GLN A 166 1.94 -11.60 26.03
N VAL A 167 0.63 -11.61 26.28
CA VAL A 167 0.08 -11.85 27.62
C VAL A 167 0.50 -13.22 28.15
N PHE A 168 0.46 -14.27 27.33
CA PHE A 168 0.94 -15.60 27.73
C PHE A 168 2.45 -15.63 28.01
N ALA A 169 3.27 -14.98 27.16
CA ALA A 169 4.71 -14.93 27.35
C ALA A 169 5.11 -14.16 28.62
N THR A 170 4.43 -13.06 28.95
CA THR A 170 4.68 -12.28 30.17
C THR A 170 4.29 -13.06 31.43
N HIS A 171 3.15 -13.75 31.42
CA HIS A 171 2.74 -14.59 32.57
C HIS A 171 3.64 -15.82 32.74
N ALA A 172 4.03 -16.48 31.65
CA ALA A 172 4.96 -17.60 31.71
C ALA A 172 6.36 -17.16 32.19
N GLY A 173 6.85 -16.00 31.74
CA GLY A 173 8.10 -15.41 32.21
C GLY A 173 8.06 -15.09 33.71
N ALA A 174 7.00 -14.42 34.18
CA ALA A 174 6.84 -14.10 35.60
C ALA A 174 6.72 -15.37 36.48
N PHE A 175 6.03 -16.41 36.00
CA PHE A 175 5.93 -17.68 36.71
C PHE A 175 7.29 -18.39 36.82
N LEU A 176 8.07 -18.41 35.73
CA LEU A 176 9.41 -19.02 35.73
C LEU A 176 10.39 -18.25 36.61
N GLU A 177 10.29 -16.92 36.66
CA GLU A 177 11.09 -16.08 37.55
C GLU A 177 10.77 -16.35 39.03
N HIS A 178 9.48 -16.42 39.40
CA HIS A 178 9.06 -16.84 40.74
C HIS A 178 9.51 -18.25 41.11
N ALA A 179 9.40 -19.21 40.17
CA ALA A 179 9.86 -20.58 40.38
C ALA A 179 11.38 -20.64 40.59
N ASN A 180 12.16 -19.86 39.83
CA ASN A 180 13.61 -19.82 39.96
C ASN A 180 14.08 -19.21 41.30
N VAL A 181 13.38 -18.17 41.80
CA VAL A 181 13.65 -17.57 43.12
C VAL A 181 13.34 -18.55 44.27
N SER A 182 12.34 -19.42 44.11
CA SER A 182 11.98 -20.41 45.14
C SER A 182 12.93 -21.61 45.23
N VAL A 183 13.81 -21.80 44.23
CA VAL A 183 14.70 -22.97 44.12
C VAL A 183 16.14 -22.65 44.56
N GLN A 184 16.52 -21.38 44.75
CA GLN A 184 17.82 -21.06 45.35
C GLN A 184 17.81 -21.46 46.84
N PRO A 185 18.58 -22.49 47.26
CA PRO A 185 18.71 -22.81 48.67
C PRO A 185 19.40 -21.62 49.35
N ALA A 186 18.92 -21.25 50.54
CA ALA A 186 19.61 -20.31 51.41
C ALA A 186 21.03 -20.85 51.67
N THR A 187 22.02 -20.35 50.93
CA THR A 187 23.42 -20.60 51.21
C THR A 187 23.80 -19.67 52.35
N GLU A 188 23.71 -20.22 53.57
CA GLU A 188 24.46 -19.76 54.75
C GLU A 188 25.97 -19.89 54.55
#